data_AF-A0A6A3A4D5-F1
#
_entry.id   AF-A0A6A3A4D5-F1
#
_cell.length_a   1.000
_cell.length_b   1.000
_cell.length_c   1.000
_cell.angle_alpha   90.00
_cell.angle_beta   90.00
_cell.angle_gamma   90.00
#
_symmetry.space_group_name_H-M   'P 1'
#
loop_
_entity.id
_entity.type
_entity.pdbx_description
1 polymer ?
#
loop_
_entity_poly.entity_id
_entity_poly.type
_entity_poly.pdbx_seq_one_letter_code
_entity_poly.pdbx_strand_id
1 'polypeptide(L)'
;MSFAMAITPAFSVLGWEERYLPDPSVCWAEINKADGCVLHLYASLFKSKTNMGFDCCEAIRGLDYKCRNWLFNHGRFTPEFGNRVKRFCATLGVTLPPSYRIYYPQTPGHGGLGH
;
A
#
# COMPACT_ATOMS: atom_id res chain seq x y z
N MET A 1 -6.88 -52.45 6.04
CA MET A 1 -7.47 -51.14 5.73
C MET A 1 -6.49 -50.09 6.22
N SER A 2 -5.91 -49.30 5.31
CA SER A 2 -4.93 -48.26 5.66
C SER A 2 -5.33 -46.98 4.94
N PHE A 3 -5.82 -45.99 5.68
CA PHE A 3 -6.07 -44.66 5.17
C PHE A 3 -4.78 -43.85 5.32
N ALA A 4 -4.11 -43.55 4.21
CA ALA A 4 -2.99 -42.62 4.20
C ALA A 4 -3.55 -41.20 4.39
N MET A 5 -3.22 -40.57 5.51
CA MET A 5 -3.51 -39.15 5.73
C MET A 5 -2.48 -38.33 4.96
N ALA A 6 -2.90 -37.72 3.85
CA ALA A 6 -2.10 -36.71 3.17
C ALA A 6 -2.02 -35.47 4.07
N ILE A 7 -0.85 -35.25 4.67
CA ILE A 7 -0.55 -34.02 5.40
C ILE A 7 -0.33 -32.94 4.35
N THR A 8 -1.41 -32.29 3.92
CA THR A 8 -1.30 -31.08 3.10
C THR A 8 -0.62 -30.03 3.97
N PRO A 9 0.59 -29.56 3.63
CA PRO A 9 1.20 -28.49 4.40
C PRO A 9 0.29 -27.25 4.35
N ALA A 10 0.00 -26.67 5.51
CA ALA A 10 -0.67 -25.38 5.63
C ALA A 10 0.14 -24.19 5.05
N PHE A 11 1.30 -24.46 4.42
CA PHE A 11 2.19 -23.45 3.83
C PHE A 11 1.60 -22.69 2.63
N SER A 12 0.50 -23.16 2.04
CA SER A 12 -0.16 -22.46 0.93
C SER A 12 -0.80 -21.13 1.31
N VAL A 13 -1.09 -20.89 2.61
CA VAL A 13 -1.73 -19.65 3.09
C VAL A 13 -0.71 -18.55 3.41
N LEU A 14 0.57 -18.89 3.61
CA LEU A 14 1.61 -17.89 3.91
C LEU A 14 2.38 -17.45 2.66
N GLY A 15 2.42 -18.26 1.60
CA GLY A 15 3.20 -17.97 0.38
C GLY A 15 2.53 -17.07 -0.68
N TRP A 16 1.30 -16.62 -0.46
CA TRP A 16 0.56 -15.73 -1.38
C TRP A 16 0.76 -14.23 -1.09
N GLU A 17 1.01 -13.88 0.17
CA GLU A 17 1.16 -12.50 0.65
C GLU A 17 2.53 -11.96 0.21
N GLU A 18 3.55 -12.82 0.26
CA GLU A 18 4.93 -12.53 -0.11
C GLU A 18 5.13 -12.33 -1.62
N ARG A 19 4.25 -12.87 -2.48
CA ARG A 19 4.32 -12.70 -3.94
C ARG A 19 3.63 -11.43 -4.46
N TYR A 20 2.93 -10.70 -3.60
CA TYR A 20 2.11 -9.56 -4.02
C TYR A 20 2.42 -8.26 -3.26
N LEU A 21 3.05 -8.36 -2.10
CA LEU A 21 3.64 -7.22 -1.43
C LEU A 21 4.87 -6.73 -2.22
N PRO A 22 4.99 -5.42 -2.49
CA PRO A 22 6.21 -4.89 -3.10
C PRO A 22 7.35 -4.91 -2.08
N ASP A 23 8.59 -4.85 -2.57
CA ASP A 23 9.75 -4.63 -1.70
C ASP A 23 9.65 -3.21 -1.09
N PRO A 24 9.55 -3.09 0.25
CA PRO A 24 9.49 -1.80 0.94
C PRO A 24 10.64 -0.85 0.58
N SER A 25 11.85 -1.39 0.42
CA SER A 25 13.05 -0.60 0.13
C SER A 25 12.97 0.06 -1.23
N VAL A 26 12.42 -0.65 -2.22
CA VAL A 26 12.19 -0.14 -3.58
C VAL A 26 11.13 0.97 -3.55
N CYS A 27 10.01 0.76 -2.84
CA CYS A 27 8.97 1.77 -2.74
C CYS A 27 9.45 3.06 -2.06
N TRP A 28 10.25 2.92 -0.99
CA TRP A 28 10.83 4.07 -0.30
C TRP A 28 11.92 4.75 -1.14
N ALA A 29 12.71 4.01 -1.91
CA ALA A 29 13.72 4.59 -2.81
C ALA A 29 13.10 5.52 -3.84
N GLU A 30 11.94 5.17 -4.41
CA GLU A 30 11.21 6.03 -5.35
C GLU A 30 10.75 7.35 -4.70
N ILE A 31 10.26 7.30 -3.46
CA ILE A 31 9.90 8.50 -2.69
C ILE A 31 11.14 9.34 -2.35
N ASN A 32 12.26 8.69 -2.03
CA ASN A 32 13.49 9.36 -1.62
C ASN A 32 14.19 10.10 -2.77
N LYS A 33 13.77 9.90 -4.04
CA LYS A 33 14.20 10.72 -5.18
C LYS A 33 13.74 12.17 -5.05
N ALA A 34 12.67 12.43 -4.30
CA ALA A 34 12.25 13.78 -3.94
C ALA A 34 12.85 14.16 -2.59
N ASP A 35 13.78 15.11 -2.60
CA ASP A 35 14.52 15.54 -1.41
C ASP A 35 13.59 15.88 -0.24
N GLY A 36 13.84 15.25 0.91
CA GLY A 36 13.07 15.45 2.13
C GLY A 36 11.65 14.87 2.11
N CYS A 37 11.19 14.22 1.04
CA CYS A 37 9.81 13.72 0.95
C CYS A 37 9.52 12.64 1.99
N VAL A 38 10.45 11.72 2.24
CA VAL A 38 10.34 10.71 3.31
C VAL A 38 10.14 11.39 4.66
N LEU A 39 10.98 12.38 4.99
CA LEU A 39 10.89 13.14 6.24
C LEU A 39 9.54 13.87 6.36
N HIS A 40 9.06 14.51 5.29
CA HIS A 40 7.79 15.21 5.28
C HIS A 40 6.58 14.27 5.44
N LEU A 41 6.64 13.07 4.85
CA LEU A 41 5.64 12.03 5.03
C LEU A 41 5.57 11.58 6.49
N TYR A 42 6.71 11.24 7.09
CA TYR A 42 6.75 10.87 8.51
C TYR A 42 6.33 12.01 9.43
N ALA A 43 6.78 13.25 9.18
CA ALA A 43 6.37 14.42 9.95
C ALA A 43 4.85 14.65 9.88
N SER A 44 4.25 14.40 8.72
CA SER A 44 2.80 14.53 8.51
C SER A 44 1.97 13.46 9.23
N LEU A 45 2.57 12.36 9.70
CA LEU A 45 1.87 11.38 10.54
C LEU A 45 1.58 11.92 11.95
N PHE A 46 2.52 12.68 12.50
CA PHE A 46 2.45 13.17 13.89
C PHE A 46 1.84 14.58 13.99
N LYS A 47 1.85 15.34 12.89
CA LYS A 47 1.30 16.69 12.84
C LYS A 47 -0.16 16.66 12.38
N SER A 48 -0.96 17.58 12.94
CA SER A 48 -2.35 17.80 12.50
C SER A 48 -2.45 18.38 11.09
N LYS A 49 -1.35 18.93 10.56
CA LYS A 49 -1.27 19.52 9.23
C LYS A 49 -0.22 18.80 8.39
N THR A 50 -0.65 18.40 7.20
CA THR A 50 0.22 17.91 6.13
C THR A 50 1.02 19.06 5.56
N ASN A 51 2.34 18.93 5.47
CA ASN A 51 3.20 19.91 4.82
C ASN A 51 4.23 19.17 3.95
N MET A 52 3.96 19.12 2.65
CA MET A 52 4.81 18.47 1.65
C MET A 52 5.02 19.42 0.46
N GLY A 53 6.16 19.30 -0.21
CA GLY A 53 6.43 20.03 -1.45
C GLY A 53 5.73 19.40 -2.66
N PHE A 54 5.66 20.15 -3.77
CA PHE A 54 5.17 19.68 -5.06
C PHE A 54 5.89 18.40 -5.51
N ASP A 55 7.22 18.38 -5.43
CA ASP A 55 8.05 17.24 -5.85
C ASP A 55 7.74 15.97 -5.05
N CYS A 56 7.38 16.11 -3.77
CA CYS A 56 6.99 14.98 -2.94
C CYS A 56 5.64 14.40 -3.39
N CYS A 57 4.68 15.25 -3.75
CA CYS A 57 3.41 14.81 -4.32
C CYS A 57 3.60 14.14 -5.69
N GLU A 58 4.51 14.65 -6.52
CA GLU A 58 4.88 14.03 -7.79
C GLU A 58 5.51 12.65 -7.60
N ALA A 59 6.43 12.50 -6.64
CA ALA A 59 7.03 11.20 -6.31
C ALA A 59 5.96 10.18 -5.88
N ILE A 60 5.01 10.58 -5.04
CA ILE A 60 3.89 9.73 -4.62
C ILE A 60 2.96 9.37 -5.80
N ARG A 61 2.74 10.31 -6.72
CA ARG A 61 1.98 10.08 -7.96
C ARG A 61 2.67 9.06 -8.86
N GLY A 62 3.99 9.17 -8.98
CA GLY A 62 4.85 8.31 -9.80
C GLY A 62 5.02 6.89 -9.28
N LEU A 63 4.68 6.62 -8.00
CA LEU A 63 4.74 5.27 -7.45
C LEU A 63 3.87 4.28 -8.27
N ASP A 64 4.42 3.08 -8.45
CA ASP A 64 3.64 1.93 -8.90
C ASP A 64 2.44 1.68 -7.96
N TYR A 65 1.38 1.11 -8.52
CA TYR A 65 0.16 0.84 -7.77
C TYR A 65 0.43 -0.03 -6.52
N LYS A 66 1.33 -1.03 -6.61
CA LYS A 66 1.67 -1.90 -5.47
C LYS A 66 2.32 -1.09 -4.36
N CYS A 67 3.32 -0.27 -4.72
CA CYS A 67 4.02 0.57 -3.74
C CYS A 67 3.11 1.58 -3.08
N ARG A 68 2.27 2.26 -3.85
CA ARG A 68 1.33 3.23 -3.30
C ARG A 68 0.27 2.56 -2.42
N ASN A 69 -0.23 1.39 -2.82
CA ASN A 69 -1.20 0.65 -2.02
C ASN A 69 -0.56 0.14 -0.72
N TRP A 70 0.63 -0.45 -0.79
CA TRP A 70 1.39 -0.87 0.38
C TRP A 70 1.67 0.32 1.30
N LEU A 71 2.19 1.42 0.77
CA LEU A 71 2.56 2.61 1.54
C LEU A 71 1.37 3.16 2.33
N PHE A 72 0.18 3.27 1.74
CA PHE A 72 -1.03 3.81 2.41
C PHE A 72 -1.94 2.76 3.05
N ASN A 73 -1.49 1.52 3.19
CA ASN A 73 -2.21 0.47 3.94
C ASN A 73 -1.30 -0.29 4.91
N HIS A 74 -0.11 0.23 5.23
CA HIS A 74 0.87 -0.48 6.06
C HIS A 74 1.31 0.36 7.27
N GLY A 75 1.28 -0.26 8.45
CA GLY A 75 1.71 0.37 9.70
C GLY A 75 0.91 1.62 10.05
N ARG A 76 1.59 2.75 10.27
CA ARG A 76 0.94 4.02 10.64
C ARG A 76 0.40 4.82 9.44
N PHE A 77 0.79 4.44 8.23
CA PHE A 77 0.34 5.07 7.00
C PHE A 77 -0.99 4.43 6.60
N THR A 78 -2.08 4.88 7.23
CA THR A 78 -3.42 4.32 7.02
C THR A 78 -4.08 4.87 5.74
N PRO A 79 -5.18 4.26 5.27
CA PRO A 79 -5.96 4.79 4.15
C PRO A 79 -6.47 6.21 4.41
N GLU A 80 -6.84 6.53 5.65
CA GLU A 80 -7.26 7.88 6.05
C GLU A 80 -6.11 8.88 5.94
N PHE A 81 -4.88 8.46 6.28
CA PHE A 81 -3.69 9.26 6.02
C PHE A 81 -3.49 9.45 4.51
N GLY A 82 -3.56 8.38 3.71
CA GLY A 82 -3.48 8.47 2.25
C GLY A 82 -4.50 9.45 1.65
N ASN A 83 -5.74 9.45 2.15
CA ASN A 83 -6.78 10.40 1.76
C ASN A 83 -6.46 11.85 2.16
N ARG A 84 -5.75 12.07 3.29
CA ARG A 84 -5.25 13.41 3.65
C ARG A 84 -4.14 13.85 2.70
N VAL A 85 -3.20 12.98 2.38
CA VAL A 85 -2.11 13.25 1.43
C VAL A 85 -2.67 13.58 0.05
N LYS A 86 -3.63 12.78 -0.45
CA LYS A 86 -4.32 13.03 -1.72
C LYS A 86 -4.98 14.41 -1.76
N ARG A 87 -5.73 14.78 -0.72
CA ARG A 87 -6.36 16.11 -0.64
C ARG A 87 -5.33 17.23 -0.62
N PHE A 88 -4.24 17.07 0.13
CA PHE A 88 -3.16 18.05 0.19
C PHE A 88 -2.50 18.22 -1.20
N CYS A 89 -2.10 17.13 -1.85
CA CYS A 89 -1.47 17.18 -3.17
C CYS A 89 -2.36 17.80 -4.24
N ALA A 90 -3.69 17.60 -4.16
CA ALA A 90 -4.63 18.27 -5.05
C ALA A 90 -4.59 19.81 -4.90
N THR A 91 -4.32 20.35 -3.70
CA THR A 91 -4.14 21.82 -3.52
C THR A 91 -2.89 22.37 -4.22
N LEU A 92 -1.93 21.50 -4.54
CA LEU A 92 -0.72 21.81 -5.30
C LEU A 92 -0.86 21.50 -6.81
N GLY A 93 -2.06 21.14 -7.28
CA GLY A 93 -2.28 20.74 -8.67
C GLY A 93 -1.85 19.31 -9.01
N VAL A 94 -1.48 18.50 -8.02
CA VAL A 94 -1.08 17.11 -8.21
C VAL A 94 -2.23 16.15 -7.87
N THR A 95 -2.89 15.63 -8.90
CA THR A 95 -3.93 14.61 -8.73
C THR A 95 -3.32 13.25 -8.47
N LEU A 96 -3.38 12.79 -7.22
CA LEU A 96 -3.01 11.41 -6.91
C LEU A 96 -4.10 10.45 -7.40
N PRO A 97 -3.72 9.31 -8.02
CA PRO A 97 -4.66 8.24 -8.28
C PRO A 97 -5.22 7.74 -6.94
N PRO A 98 -6.41 7.15 -6.95
CA PRO A 98 -7.02 6.73 -5.72
C PRO A 98 -6.23 5.61 -5.03
N SER A 99 -6.20 5.68 -3.71
CA SER A 99 -5.76 4.58 -2.85
C SER A 99 -6.91 3.56 -2.72
N TYR A 100 -6.96 2.57 -3.60
CA TYR A 100 -7.84 1.41 -3.47
C TYR A 100 -6.97 0.17 -3.74
N ARG A 101 -6.99 -0.95 -3.01
CA ARG A 101 -7.93 -1.56 -2.06
C ARG A 101 -7.19 -1.89 -0.75
N ILE A 102 -7.94 -2.03 0.35
CA ILE A 102 -7.49 -2.89 1.45
C ILE A 102 -7.05 -4.20 0.82
N TYR A 103 -5.81 -4.59 1.06
CA TYR A 103 -5.26 -5.85 0.63
C TYR A 103 -5.88 -6.96 1.50
N TYR A 104 -7.20 -7.16 1.38
CA TYR A 104 -7.75 -8.49 1.58
C TYR A 104 -7.49 -9.19 0.27
N PRO A 105 -6.56 -10.17 0.22
CA PRO A 105 -6.48 -11.03 -0.94
C PRO A 105 -7.88 -11.61 -1.15
N GLN A 106 -8.53 -11.28 -2.26
CA GLN A 106 -9.72 -11.99 -2.65
C GLN A 106 -9.27 -13.42 -2.89
N THR A 107 -9.67 -14.33 -2.01
CA THR A 107 -9.50 -15.76 -2.21
C THR A 107 -10.03 -16.11 -3.60
N PRO A 108 -9.19 -16.56 -4.54
CA PRO A 108 -9.66 -17.11 -5.79
C PRO A 108 -10.32 -18.45 -5.45
N GLY A 109 -11.63 -18.45 -5.20
CA GLY A 109 -12.31 -19.67 -4.76
C GLY A 109 -13.72 -19.56 -4.17
N HIS A 110 -14.46 -18.47 -4.39
CA HIS A 110 -15.89 -18.48 -4.12
C HIS A 110 -16.69 -18.03 -5.35
N GLY A 111 -16.48 -18.74 -6.44
CA GLY A 111 -17.52 -18.96 -7.43
C GLY A 111 -18.45 -20.06 -6.93
N GLY A 112 -19.73 -19.73 -6.75
CA GLY A 112 -20.81 -20.70 -6.63
C GLY A 112 -21.30 -20.98 -5.21
N LEU A 113 -22.41 -20.36 -4.83
CA LEU A 113 -23.66 -21.02 -4.41
C LEU A 113 -24.65 -19.92 -4.02
N GLY A 114 -25.28 -19.34 -5.04
CA GLY A 114 -26.58 -18.71 -4.84
C GLY A 114 -27.60 -19.82 -4.65
N HIS A 115 -28.26 -19.82 -3.50
CA HIS A 115 -29.60 -20.36 -3.31
C HIS A 115 -30.53 -19.19 -3.02
#